data_AF-A0A9E1K5F4-F1
#
_entry.id   AF-A0A9E1K5F4-F1
#
_cell.length_a   1.000
_cell.length_b   1.000
_cell.length_c   1.000
_cell.angle_alpha   90.00
_cell.angle_beta   90.00
_cell.angle_gamma   90.00
#
_symmetry.space_group_name_H-M   'P 1'
#
loop_
_entity.id
_entity.type
_entity.pdbx_description
1 polymer ?
#
loop_
_entity_poly.entity_id
_entity_poly.type
_entity_poly.pdbx_seq_one_letter_code
_entity_poly.pdbx_strand_id
1 'polypeptide(L)'
;EWKNEAIIKALKIPGRYGIPFSVNNITGFPTETRELAMDTVELNRHIESHNQNLYSFVPFHGTPLRKLCEEMELVTPDTITKALTDKPMLVQKQYSPEEIEGLQKCFVYYVKMPKDRWKDIEKAEASTPEGQKIFDELKQEYTEKYLTPSPFFTNDESHNSADLEYGIEHTS
;
A
#
# COMPACT_ATOMS: atom_id res chain seq x y z
N GLU A 1 23.60 4.89 6.90
CA GLU A 1 22.85 4.32 5.75
C GLU A 1 22.05 3.12 6.26
N TRP A 2 20.75 3.06 6.00
CA TRP A 2 19.89 1.96 6.44
C TRP A 2 19.76 0.94 5.31
N LYS A 3 20.22 -0.29 5.53
CA LYS A 3 20.05 -1.38 4.56
C LYS A 3 18.77 -2.16 4.88
N ASN A 4 18.10 -2.67 3.85
CA ASN A 4 16.88 -3.50 3.99
C ASN A 4 17.06 -4.63 5.03
N GLU A 5 18.21 -5.30 5.02
CA GLU A 5 18.57 -6.36 5.97
C GLU A 5 18.56 -5.90 7.43
N ALA A 6 18.97 -4.65 7.71
CA ALA A 6 18.95 -4.09 9.06
C ALA A 6 17.51 -3.85 9.54
N ILE A 7 16.64 -3.35 8.65
CA ILE A 7 15.21 -3.16 8.91
C ILE A 7 14.55 -4.51 9.20
N ILE A 8 14.75 -5.51 8.34
CA ILE A 8 14.19 -6.86 8.50
C ILE A 8 14.63 -7.47 9.83
N LYS A 9 15.92 -7.36 10.19
CA LYS A 9 16.44 -7.89 11.47
C LYS A 9 15.83 -7.17 12.67
N ALA A 10 15.65 -5.85 12.61
CA ALA A 10 15.05 -5.07 13.68
C ALA A 10 13.57 -5.43 13.88
N LEU A 11 12.80 -5.57 12.79
CA LEU A 11 11.37 -5.87 12.84
C LEU A 11 11.04 -7.32 13.25
N LYS A 12 12.04 -8.20 13.34
CA LYS A 12 11.90 -9.49 14.03
C LYS A 12 11.88 -9.36 15.55
N ILE A 13 12.30 -8.23 16.13
CA ILE A 13 12.30 -8.04 17.60
C ILE A 13 10.86 -8.04 18.13
N PRO A 14 9.92 -7.20 17.66
CA PRO A 14 8.54 -7.22 18.17
C PRO A 14 7.88 -8.58 18.03
N GLY A 15 8.04 -9.24 16.87
CA GLY A 15 7.50 -10.57 16.62
C GLY A 15 7.97 -11.63 17.62
N ARG A 16 9.26 -11.61 18.01
CA ARG A 16 9.80 -12.53 19.04
C ARG A 16 9.16 -12.39 20.42
N TYR A 17 8.62 -11.21 20.73
CA TYR A 17 7.95 -10.92 22.00
C TYR A 17 6.42 -10.92 21.88
N GLY A 18 5.87 -11.30 20.72
CA GLY A 18 4.43 -11.25 20.47
C GLY A 18 3.84 -9.84 20.51
N ILE A 19 4.67 -8.81 20.26
CA ILE A 19 4.22 -7.41 20.28
C ILE A 19 3.62 -7.07 18.91
N PRO A 20 2.35 -6.64 18.84
CA PRO A 20 1.74 -6.24 17.60
C PRO A 20 2.31 -4.95 17.06
N PHE A 21 2.48 -4.89 15.73
CA PHE A 21 2.94 -3.70 15.04
C PHE A 21 2.41 -3.64 13.61
N SER A 22 2.36 -2.41 13.10
CA SER A 22 1.93 -2.02 11.77
C SER A 22 3.12 -1.57 10.93
N VAL A 23 3.07 -1.82 9.63
CA VAL A 23 4.05 -1.28 8.67
C VAL A 23 3.33 -0.37 7.70
N ASN A 24 3.63 0.92 7.77
CA ASN A 24 3.08 1.92 6.86
C ASN A 24 4.13 2.28 5.82
N ASN A 25 3.73 2.20 4.55
CA ASN A 25 4.56 2.47 3.40
C ASN A 25 3.99 3.68 2.65
N ILE A 26 4.86 4.40 1.94
CA ILE A 26 4.47 5.54 1.09
C ILE A 26 5.02 5.27 -0.31
N THR A 27 4.23 5.54 -1.33
CA THR A 27 4.62 5.42 -2.74
C THR A 27 4.08 6.61 -3.55
N GLY A 28 4.57 6.79 -4.77
CA GLY A 28 4.24 7.92 -5.63
C GLY A 28 5.05 9.18 -5.33
N PHE A 29 6.24 9.04 -4.73
CA PHE A 29 7.17 10.16 -4.56
C PHE A 29 7.51 10.78 -5.94
N PRO A 30 7.90 12.07 -5.98
CA PRO A 30 8.44 12.65 -7.21
C PRO A 30 9.61 11.80 -7.70
N THR A 31 9.60 11.44 -8.99
CA THR A 31 10.59 10.57 -9.67
C THR A 31 10.54 9.07 -9.35
N GLU A 32 9.68 8.62 -8.42
CA GLU A 32 9.50 7.18 -8.15
C GLU A 32 8.91 6.48 -9.39
N THR A 33 9.33 5.23 -9.61
CA THR A 33 8.83 4.36 -10.68
C THR A 33 8.03 3.22 -10.08
N ARG A 34 7.18 2.58 -10.91
CA ARG A 34 6.46 1.37 -10.50
C ARG A 34 7.40 0.25 -10.01
N GLU A 35 8.57 0.11 -10.63
CA GLU A 35 9.59 -0.88 -10.22
C GLU A 35 10.07 -0.65 -8.78
N LEU A 36 10.39 0.59 -8.41
CA LEU A 36 10.79 0.94 -7.04
C LEU A 36 9.65 0.72 -6.03
N ALA A 37 8.40 0.95 -6.44
CA ALA A 37 7.24 0.62 -5.61
C ALA A 37 7.12 -0.89 -5.38
N MET A 38 7.45 -1.72 -6.38
CA MET A 38 7.51 -3.18 -6.24
C MET A 38 8.69 -3.65 -5.38
N ASP A 39 9.80 -2.93 -5.31
CA ASP A 39 10.86 -3.21 -4.34
C ASP A 39 10.36 -3.04 -2.89
N THR A 40 9.47 -2.07 -2.66
CA THR A 40 8.79 -1.88 -1.37
C THR A 40 7.88 -3.07 -1.05
N VAL A 41 7.15 -3.60 -2.03
CA VAL A 41 6.39 -4.85 -1.89
C VAL A 41 7.32 -5.99 -1.46
N GLU A 42 8.43 -6.22 -2.17
CA GLU A 42 9.37 -7.29 -1.88
C GLU A 42 9.96 -7.18 -0.46
N LEU A 43 10.32 -5.97 -0.03
CA LEU A 43 10.76 -5.73 1.34
C LEU A 43 9.70 -6.14 2.37
N ASN A 44 8.44 -5.77 2.14
CA ASN A 44 7.33 -6.07 3.04
C ASN A 44 7.04 -7.57 3.16
N ARG A 45 7.36 -8.38 2.14
CA ARG A 45 7.24 -9.85 2.19
C ARG A 45 8.16 -10.49 3.23
N HIS A 46 9.22 -9.80 3.63
CA HIS A 46 10.16 -10.28 4.66
C HIS A 46 9.79 -9.84 6.08
N ILE A 47 8.69 -9.10 6.25
CA ILE A 47 8.27 -8.53 7.53
C ILE A 47 6.97 -9.20 8.00
N GLU A 48 7.03 -9.85 9.15
CA GLU A 48 5.86 -10.44 9.81
C GLU A 48 5.19 -9.41 10.73
N SER A 49 4.31 -8.58 10.15
CA SER A 49 3.50 -7.60 10.89
C SER A 49 2.02 -7.98 10.91
N HIS A 50 1.25 -7.27 11.74
CA HIS A 50 -0.19 -7.53 11.90
C HIS A 50 -0.98 -6.96 10.73
N ASN A 51 -0.66 -5.73 10.32
CA ASN A 51 -1.15 -5.11 9.10
C ASN A 51 0.00 -4.40 8.35
N GLN A 52 -0.23 -4.14 7.06
CA GLN A 52 0.70 -3.52 6.13
C GLN A 52 -0.09 -2.64 5.18
N ASN A 53 0.18 -1.34 5.19
CA ASN A 53 -0.58 -0.36 4.42
C ASN A 53 0.34 0.38 3.44
N LEU A 54 -0.23 0.84 2.33
CA LEU A 54 0.45 1.64 1.32
C LEU A 54 -0.34 2.91 1.04
N TYR A 55 0.30 4.06 1.23
CA TYR A 55 -0.32 5.37 1.04
C TYR A 55 0.34 6.11 -0.11
N SER A 56 -0.45 6.91 -0.83
CA SER A 56 0.08 7.80 -1.85
C SER A 56 0.80 8.97 -1.18
N PHE A 57 1.90 9.41 -1.79
CA PHE A 57 2.65 10.57 -1.32
C PHE A 57 1.81 11.85 -1.48
N VAL A 58 1.77 12.65 -0.41
CA VAL A 58 1.08 13.94 -0.39
C VAL A 58 2.11 15.06 -0.16
N PRO A 59 2.21 16.05 -1.07
CA PRO A 59 3.22 17.11 -0.97
C PRO A 59 2.77 18.23 -0.03
N PHE A 60 2.77 17.98 1.28
CA PHE A 60 2.34 18.97 2.29
C PHE A 60 3.18 20.25 2.27
N HIS A 61 2.52 21.40 2.46
CA HIS A 61 3.18 22.70 2.57
C HIS A 61 4.23 22.71 3.68
N GLY A 62 5.33 23.42 3.44
CA GLY A 62 6.45 23.54 4.38
C GLY A 62 7.43 22.38 4.36
N THR A 63 7.16 21.30 3.62
CA THR A 63 8.10 20.17 3.49
C THR A 63 9.13 20.42 2.38
N PRO A 64 10.38 19.93 2.52
CA PRO A 64 11.37 19.97 1.43
C PRO A 64 10.88 19.27 0.16
N LEU A 65 10.13 18.18 0.29
CA LEU A 65 9.60 17.44 -0.86
C LEU A 65 8.51 18.20 -1.62
N ARG A 66 7.73 19.07 -0.96
CA ARG A 66 6.81 19.97 -1.67
C ARG A 66 7.56 20.94 -2.57
N LYS A 67 8.68 21.52 -2.12
CA LYS A 67 9.50 22.40 -2.95
C LYS A 67 9.99 21.70 -4.21
N LEU A 68 10.47 20.46 -4.07
CA LEU A 68 10.85 19.64 -5.23
C LEU A 68 9.67 19.42 -6.19
N CYS A 69 8.47 19.14 -5.68
CA CYS A 69 7.28 18.99 -6.53
C CYS A 69 6.90 20.29 -7.25
N GLU A 70 7.07 21.45 -6.62
CA GLU A 70 6.85 22.77 -7.24
C GLU A 70 7.90 23.09 -8.32
N GLU A 71 9.17 22.80 -8.04
CA GLU A 71 10.28 22.94 -9.01
C GLU A 71 10.12 22.04 -10.24
N MET A 72 9.50 20.87 -10.04
CA MET A 72 9.15 19.93 -11.11
C MET A 72 7.80 20.23 -11.77
N GLU A 73 7.13 21.32 -11.38
CA GLU A 73 5.81 21.72 -11.89
C GLU A 73 4.71 20.65 -11.68
N LEU A 74 4.88 19.75 -10.71
CA LEU A 74 3.90 18.71 -10.36
C LEU A 74 2.74 19.28 -9.51
N VAL A 75 2.98 20.37 -8.79
CA VAL A 75 1.97 21.13 -8.03
C VAL A 75 2.32 22.62 -8.05
N THR A 76 1.30 23.47 -7.86
CA THR A 76 1.51 24.92 -7.70
C THR A 76 1.61 25.30 -6.22
N PRO A 77 2.19 26.47 -5.86
CA PRO A 77 2.28 26.91 -4.46
C PRO A 77 0.92 27.02 -3.74
N ASP A 78 -0.15 27.35 -4.47
CA ASP A 78 -1.52 27.47 -3.98
C ASP A 78 -2.29 26.14 -3.94
N THR A 79 -1.73 25.04 -4.47
CA THR A 79 -2.37 23.73 -4.44
C THR A 79 -2.59 23.25 -3.00
N ILE A 80 -3.85 23.10 -2.59
CA ILE A 80 -4.25 22.54 -1.29
C ILE A 80 -4.15 21.02 -1.34
N THR A 81 -3.47 20.42 -0.37
CA THR A 81 -3.30 18.97 -0.29
C THR A 81 -4.57 18.25 0.15
N LYS A 82 -4.80 17.08 -0.45
CA LYS A 82 -5.87 16.14 -0.09
C LYS A 82 -5.40 15.16 1.00
N ALA A 83 -6.34 14.37 1.52
CA ALA A 83 -5.99 13.28 2.43
C ALA A 83 -5.13 12.24 1.70
N LEU A 84 -4.26 11.55 2.44
CA LEU A 84 -3.43 10.44 1.93
C LEU A 84 -4.25 9.20 1.50
N THR A 85 -5.54 9.18 1.85
CA THR A 85 -6.55 8.19 1.44
C THR A 85 -7.36 8.63 0.22
N ASP A 86 -7.18 9.87 -0.25
CA ASP A 86 -7.79 10.36 -1.49
C ASP A 86 -6.93 9.95 -2.69
N LYS A 87 -7.41 10.25 -3.90
CA LYS A 87 -6.70 10.00 -5.15
C LYS A 87 -5.29 10.60 -5.14
N PRO A 88 -4.28 9.89 -5.66
CA PRO A 88 -2.92 10.39 -5.78
C PRO A 88 -2.88 11.78 -6.42
N MET A 89 -2.18 12.71 -5.78
CA MET A 89 -2.17 14.11 -6.19
C MET A 89 -1.21 14.41 -7.33
N LEU A 90 -0.13 13.63 -7.44
CA LEU A 90 0.92 13.86 -8.43
C LEU A 90 0.61 13.08 -9.70
N VAL A 91 0.57 13.76 -10.83
CA VAL A 91 0.48 13.12 -12.14
C VAL A 91 1.89 13.00 -12.71
N GLN A 92 2.41 11.76 -12.76
CA GLN A 92 3.75 11.46 -13.24
C GLN A 92 3.68 10.46 -14.38
N LYS A 93 4.50 10.63 -15.42
CA LYS A 93 4.46 9.76 -16.61
C LYS A 93 4.95 8.34 -16.35
N GLN A 94 5.91 8.19 -15.44
CA GLN A 94 6.58 6.93 -15.16
C GLN A 94 5.89 6.08 -14.09
N TYR A 95 4.91 6.66 -13.39
CA TYR A 95 4.11 5.98 -12.39
C TYR A 95 2.81 6.77 -12.18
N SER A 96 1.76 6.35 -12.88
CA SER A 96 0.53 7.15 -12.97
C SER A 96 -0.33 7.04 -11.71
N PRO A 97 -1.27 7.97 -11.49
CA PRO A 97 -2.25 7.84 -10.40
C PRO A 97 -3.00 6.51 -10.42
N GLU A 98 -3.35 6.00 -11.60
CA GLU A 98 -4.06 4.72 -11.76
C GLU A 98 -3.18 3.52 -11.34
N GLU A 99 -1.89 3.55 -11.67
CA GLU A 99 -0.94 2.52 -11.20
C GLU A 99 -0.73 2.60 -9.68
N ILE A 100 -0.71 3.80 -9.10
CA ILE A 100 -0.61 4.00 -7.65
C ILE A 100 -1.87 3.46 -6.96
N GLU A 101 -3.06 3.87 -7.41
CA GLU A 101 -4.34 3.39 -6.85
C GLU A 101 -4.47 1.87 -6.98
N GLY A 102 -4.08 1.32 -8.13
CA GLY A 102 -4.02 -0.11 -8.39
C GLY A 102 -3.12 -0.84 -7.39
N LEU A 103 -1.89 -0.35 -7.19
CA LEU A 103 -0.97 -0.95 -6.23
C LEU A 103 -1.49 -0.82 -4.80
N GLN A 104 -2.02 0.34 -4.39
CA GLN A 104 -2.59 0.54 -3.06
C GLN A 104 -3.70 -0.46 -2.77
N LYS A 105 -4.64 -0.60 -3.72
CA LYS A 105 -5.76 -1.54 -3.65
C LYS A 105 -5.30 -3.00 -3.49
N CYS A 106 -4.24 -3.38 -4.20
CA CYS A 106 -3.76 -4.76 -4.27
C CYS A 106 -2.53 -5.06 -3.38
N PHE A 107 -2.04 -4.09 -2.62
CA PHE A 107 -0.75 -4.15 -1.92
C PHE A 107 -0.62 -5.36 -1.00
N VAL A 108 -1.63 -5.60 -0.16
CA VAL A 108 -1.63 -6.71 0.80
C VAL A 108 -1.55 -8.06 0.08
N TYR A 109 -2.20 -8.21 -1.06
CA TYR A 109 -2.17 -9.45 -1.83
C TYR A 109 -0.78 -9.71 -2.40
N TYR A 110 -0.13 -8.68 -2.96
CA TYR A 110 1.26 -8.79 -3.42
C TYR A 110 2.22 -9.20 -2.31
N VAL A 111 2.00 -8.70 -1.10
CA VAL A 111 2.85 -9.00 0.06
C VAL A 111 2.60 -10.42 0.61
N LYS A 112 1.34 -10.84 0.73
CA LYS A 112 0.98 -12.07 1.47
C LYS A 112 0.84 -13.31 0.58
N MET A 113 0.43 -13.15 -0.67
CA MET A 113 0.21 -14.27 -1.60
C MET A 113 1.50 -14.71 -2.29
N PRO A 114 1.62 -15.96 -2.75
CA PRO A 114 2.77 -16.43 -3.51
C PRO A 114 2.90 -15.71 -4.87
N LYS A 115 4.12 -15.63 -5.40
CA LYS A 115 4.45 -14.84 -6.60
C LYS A 115 3.80 -15.35 -7.90
N ASP A 116 3.40 -16.61 -7.94
CA ASP A 116 2.63 -17.16 -9.06
C ASP A 116 1.27 -16.47 -9.23
N ARG A 117 0.72 -15.90 -8.15
CA ARG A 117 -0.53 -15.11 -8.17
C ARG A 117 -0.36 -13.67 -8.62
N TRP A 118 0.87 -13.17 -8.77
CA TRP A 118 1.11 -11.77 -9.12
C TRP A 118 0.47 -11.36 -10.44
N LYS A 119 0.40 -12.26 -11.43
CA LYS A 119 -0.29 -11.96 -12.71
C LYS A 119 -1.79 -11.75 -12.56
N ASP A 120 -2.41 -12.39 -11.58
CA ASP A 120 -3.83 -12.19 -11.30
C ASP A 120 -4.03 -10.92 -10.49
N ILE A 121 -3.14 -10.67 -9.52
CA ILE A 121 -3.14 -9.45 -8.71
C ILE A 121 -2.96 -8.21 -9.60
N GLU A 122 -2.03 -8.25 -10.56
CA GLU A 122 -1.80 -7.18 -11.54
C GLU A 122 -3.06 -6.87 -12.37
N LYS A 123 -3.80 -7.90 -12.80
CA LYS A 123 -5.09 -7.72 -13.49
C LYS A 123 -6.17 -7.12 -12.59
N ALA A 124 -6.15 -7.46 -11.30
CA ALA A 124 -7.09 -6.96 -10.31
C ALA A 124 -6.90 -5.47 -10.00
N GLU A 125 -5.73 -4.89 -10.31
CA GLU A 125 -5.46 -3.47 -10.12
C GLU A 125 -6.39 -2.58 -10.94
N ALA A 126 -6.72 -2.99 -12.16
CA ALA A 126 -7.57 -2.23 -13.04
C ALA A 126 -8.99 -2.08 -12.48
N SER A 127 -9.53 -0.86 -12.52
CA SER A 127 -10.91 -0.55 -12.13
C SER A 127 -11.91 -0.89 -13.25
N THR A 128 -11.84 -2.12 -13.75
CA THR A 128 -12.75 -2.69 -14.76
C THR A 128 -13.63 -3.77 -14.13
N PRO A 129 -14.76 -4.16 -14.73
CA PRO A 129 -15.57 -5.28 -14.22
C PRO A 129 -14.78 -6.59 -14.10
N GLU A 130 -13.85 -6.82 -15.03
CA GLU A 130 -12.96 -7.98 -15.03
C GLU A 130 -11.94 -7.91 -13.89
N GLY A 131 -11.31 -6.74 -13.68
CA GLY A 131 -10.38 -6.52 -12.58
C GLY A 131 -11.07 -6.64 -11.22
N GLN A 132 -12.29 -6.10 -11.08
CA GLN A 132 -13.08 -6.23 -9.85
C GLN A 132 -13.42 -7.69 -9.55
N LYS A 133 -13.82 -8.47 -10.56
CA LYS A 133 -14.10 -9.89 -10.38
C LYS A 133 -12.86 -10.65 -9.85
N ILE A 134 -11.69 -10.42 -10.43
CA ILE A 134 -10.45 -11.06 -9.98
C ILE A 134 -10.08 -10.58 -8.57
N PHE A 135 -10.29 -9.29 -8.27
CA PHE A 135 -10.09 -8.74 -6.94
C PHE A 135 -10.95 -9.45 -5.88
N ASP A 136 -12.23 -9.70 -6.18
CA ASP A 136 -13.15 -10.38 -5.27
C ASP A 136 -12.73 -11.85 -5.05
N GLU A 137 -12.30 -12.55 -6.10
CA GLU A 137 -11.74 -13.90 -6.02
C GLU A 137 -10.46 -13.95 -5.15
N LEU A 138 -9.57 -12.97 -5.32
CA LEU A 138 -8.36 -12.82 -4.50
C LEU A 138 -8.71 -12.50 -3.04
N LYS A 139 -9.70 -11.64 -2.78
CA LYS A 139 -10.17 -11.28 -1.44
C LYS A 139 -10.71 -12.50 -0.71
N GLN A 140 -11.50 -13.32 -1.39
CA GLN A 140 -12.02 -14.57 -0.82
C GLN A 140 -10.88 -15.51 -0.45
N GLU A 141 -9.96 -15.77 -1.37
CA GLU A 141 -8.81 -16.64 -1.09
C GLU A 141 -7.92 -16.10 0.04
N TYR A 142 -7.69 -14.79 0.07
CA TYR A 142 -6.93 -14.13 1.12
C TYR A 142 -7.56 -14.39 2.49
N THR A 143 -8.88 -14.23 2.58
CA THR A 143 -9.67 -14.45 3.80
C THR A 143 -9.63 -15.90 4.26
N GLU A 144 -9.72 -16.86 3.34
CA GLU A 144 -9.75 -18.28 3.69
C GLU A 144 -8.38 -18.83 4.11
N LYS A 145 -7.28 -18.37 3.49
CA LYS A 145 -5.96 -19.00 3.63
C LYS A 145 -4.92 -18.20 4.40
N TYR A 146 -5.05 -16.87 4.47
CA TYR A 146 -3.98 -15.99 4.95
C TYR A 146 -4.38 -15.13 6.15
N LEU A 147 -5.69 -14.91 6.36
CA LEU A 147 -6.21 -14.27 7.56
C LEU A 147 -6.08 -15.23 8.76
N THR A 148 -5.16 -14.93 9.67
CA THR A 148 -5.01 -15.67 10.92
C THR A 148 -5.93 -15.06 11.99
N PRO A 149 -6.72 -15.86 12.72
CA PRO A 149 -7.44 -15.38 13.90
C PRO A 149 -6.43 -14.91 14.96
N SER A 150 -6.48 -13.63 15.33
CA SER A 150 -5.66 -13.15 16.43
C SER A 150 -6.26 -13.63 17.76
N PRO A 151 -5.50 -14.31 18.63
CA PRO A 151 -5.99 -14.70 19.95
C PRO A 151 -6.25 -13.51 20.89
N PHE A 152 -5.88 -12.29 20.49
CA PHE A 152 -6.11 -11.06 21.24
C PHE A 152 -7.43 -10.34 20.88
N PHE A 153 -8.10 -10.76 19.80
CA PHE A 153 -9.36 -10.16 19.34
C PHE A 153 -10.40 -11.27 19.16
N THR A 154 -11.31 -11.40 20.14
CA THR A 154 -12.46 -12.30 20.03
C THR A 154 -13.57 -11.63 19.22
N ASN A 155 -13.92 -12.26 18.09
CA ASN A 155 -15.12 -12.08 17.27
C ASN A 155 -15.55 -10.64 16.89
N ASP A 156 -15.61 -10.46 15.57
CA ASP A 156 -16.41 -9.50 14.78
C ASP A 156 -15.74 -8.23 14.24
N GLU A 157 -14.52 -7.89 14.64
CA GLU A 157 -13.72 -6.87 13.94
C GLU A 157 -12.28 -7.35 13.76
N SER A 158 -12.01 -8.06 12.67
CA SER A 158 -10.63 -8.25 12.24
C SER A 158 -10.09 -6.88 11.84
N HIS A 159 -9.17 -6.29 12.61
CA HIS A 159 -8.50 -5.04 12.23
C HIS A 159 -7.81 -5.09 10.84
N ASN A 160 -7.67 -6.28 10.25
CA ASN A 160 -7.21 -6.46 8.87
C ASN A 160 -8.26 -6.10 7.80
N SER A 161 -9.56 -6.14 8.12
CA SER A 161 -10.62 -5.74 7.17
C SER A 161 -10.83 -4.23 7.16
N ALA A 162 -10.73 -3.57 8.33
CA ALA A 162 -10.91 -2.12 8.46
C ALA A 162 -9.94 -1.32 7.58
N ASP A 163 -8.68 -1.76 7.47
CA ASP A 163 -7.67 -1.08 6.64
C ASP A 163 -7.82 -1.36 5.12
N LEU A 164 -8.50 -2.46 4.73
CA LEU A 164 -8.85 -2.75 3.33
C LEU A 164 -10.04 -1.92 2.84
N GLU A 165 -10.92 -1.48 3.75
CA GLU A 165 -12.16 -0.76 3.43
C GLU A 165 -12.01 0.77 3.38
N TYR A 166 -10.93 1.34 3.92
CA TYR A 166 -10.68 2.79 3.85
C TYR A 166 -10.57 3.36 2.42
N GLY A 167 -10.41 2.51 1.39
CA GLY A 167 -10.29 2.90 -0.02
C GLY A 167 -11.49 2.57 -0.91
N ILE A 168 -12.56 1.95 -0.39
CA ILE A 168 -13.71 1.50 -1.18
C ILE A 168 -14.99 1.95 -0.50
N GLU A 169 -15.27 3.26 -0.46
CA GLU A 169 -16.65 3.76 -0.43
C GLU A 169 -16.69 5.28 -0.64
N HIS A 170 -16.62 5.70 -1.91
CA HIS A 170 -17.27 6.93 -2.35
C HIS A 170 -18.04 6.64 -3.64
N THR A 171 -19.24 6.06 -3.48
CA THR A 171 -20.31 6.21 -4.46
C THR A 171 -20.75 7.67 -4.46
N SER A 172 -20.60 8.34 -5.59
CA SER A 172 -21.35 9.55 -5.96
C SER A 172 -22.26 9.20 -7.12
#